data_AF-A0A068UPH6-F1
#
_entry.id   AF-A0A068UPH6-F1
#
_cell.length_a   1.000
_cell.length_b   1.000
_cell.length_c   1.000
_cell.angle_alpha   90.00
_cell.angle_beta   90.00
_cell.angle_gamma   90.00
#
_symmetry.space_group_name_H-M   'P 1'
#
loop_
_entity.id
_entity.type
_entity.pdbx_description
1 polymer ?
#
loop_
_entity_poly.entity_id
_entity_poly.type
_entity_poly.pdbx_seq_one_letter_code
_entity_poly.pdbx_strand_id
1 'polypeptide(L)'
;MLLLRGDKYWELLRQKVSSSNLLYFPIFDIIKEDLVLFVPEEQNQKPKMAIIKDIIETADRSMIVAGYMFYRPEEAELRNVRFEQPHGTREVFYSFHRDEFPAESVMHKCVAHFISLNQQIPPRIQYLGFIVQWVYNTRKRRLFELTHKHYSDNKRKEIDLLIQKTKSRLEDPPVIESEYCATGQ
;
A
#
# COMPACT_ATOMS: atom_id res chain seq x y z
N MET A 1 4.37 -21.67 -16.14
CA MET A 1 3.66 -20.85 -15.15
C MET A 1 3.73 -21.53 -13.79
N LEU A 2 4.73 -21.24 -12.96
CA LEU A 2 4.83 -21.74 -11.59
C LEU A 2 4.31 -20.65 -10.65
N LEU A 3 3.06 -20.79 -10.22
CA LEU A 3 2.55 -20.17 -9.00
C LEU A 3 3.34 -20.79 -7.84
N LEU A 4 4.44 -20.16 -7.44
CA LEU A 4 5.04 -20.47 -6.15
C LEU A 4 4.01 -20.08 -5.09
N ARG A 5 3.48 -21.09 -4.38
CA ARG A 5 2.69 -20.89 -3.17
C ARG A 5 3.45 -19.90 -2.27
N GLY A 6 2.74 -18.91 -1.74
CA GLY A 6 3.30 -17.72 -1.09
C GLY A 6 4.44 -17.97 -0.12
N ASP A 7 4.47 -19.14 0.54
CA ASP A 7 5.46 -19.48 1.55
C ASP A 7 6.90 -19.58 1.01
N LYS A 8 7.10 -20.13 -0.20
CA LYS A 8 8.45 -20.30 -0.78
C LYS A 8 9.06 -19.00 -1.30
N TYR A 9 8.22 -18.07 -1.75
CA TYR A 9 8.67 -16.77 -2.22
C TYR A 9 9.27 -15.94 -1.08
N TRP A 10 8.67 -16.02 0.12
CA TRP A 10 9.12 -15.28 1.29
C TRP A 10 10.38 -15.85 1.94
N GLU A 11 10.60 -17.17 1.87
CA GLU A 11 11.84 -17.79 2.35
C GLU A 11 13.03 -17.43 1.46
N LEU A 12 12.85 -17.43 0.14
CA LEU A 12 13.89 -17.04 -0.81
C LEU A 12 14.29 -15.57 -0.67
N LEU A 13 13.32 -14.67 -0.44
CA LEU A 13 13.60 -13.26 -0.18
C LEU A 13 14.36 -13.05 1.14
N ARG A 14 13.95 -13.73 2.23
CA ARG A 14 14.66 -13.68 3.52
C ARG A 14 16.10 -14.21 3.42
N GLN A 15 16.30 -15.32 2.71
CA GLN A 15 17.62 -15.93 2.55
C GLN A 15 18.55 -15.03 1.70
N LYS A 16 17.99 -14.33 0.70
CA LYS A 16 18.76 -13.40 -0.15
C LYS A 16 19.17 -12.13 0.60
N VAL A 17 18.32 -11.60 1.48
CA VAL A 17 18.64 -10.44 2.35
C VAL A 17 19.69 -10.81 3.41
N SER A 18 19.60 -12.00 4.00
CA SER A 18 20.51 -12.45 5.06
C SER A 18 21.92 -12.84 4.59
N SER A 19 22.11 -13.14 3.30
CA SER A 19 23.36 -13.75 2.79
C SER A 19 24.31 -12.76 2.10
N SER A 20 23.91 -11.50 1.91
CA SER A 20 24.71 -10.50 1.20
C SER A 20 25.37 -9.50 2.15
N ASN A 21 26.67 -9.69 2.40
CA ASN A 21 27.59 -8.69 2.97
C ASN A 21 27.92 -7.54 1.97
N LEU A 22 26.98 -7.19 1.10
CA LEU A 22 27.13 -6.12 0.13
C LEU A 22 26.36 -4.90 0.63
N LEU A 23 27.11 -3.86 1.00
CA LEU A 23 26.65 -2.48 1.16
C LEU A 23 26.14 -1.94 -0.18
N TYR A 24 25.00 -2.46 -0.63
CA TYR A 24 24.24 -1.95 -1.75
C TYR A 24 22.78 -2.00 -1.31
N PHE A 25 22.21 -0.82 -1.06
CA PHE A 25 20.79 -0.54 -0.87
C PHE A 25 20.09 -0.14 -2.21
N PRO A 26 20.18 -0.84 -3.36
CA PRO A 26 19.62 -0.34 -4.61
C PRO A 26 18.18 -0.81 -4.86
N ILE A 27 17.37 -1.08 -3.82
CA ILE A 27 16.15 -1.88 -4.05
C ILE A 27 14.87 -1.04 -4.28
N PHE A 28 14.74 0.19 -3.79
CA PHE A 28 13.73 1.14 -4.29
C PHE A 28 14.19 2.58 -4.06
N ASP A 29 14.20 3.42 -5.11
CA ASP A 29 14.17 4.88 -4.96
C ASP A 29 12.82 5.24 -4.31
N ILE A 30 12.75 5.12 -2.99
CA ILE A 30 11.59 5.52 -2.20
C ILE A 30 11.69 6.99 -1.88
N ILE A 31 10.60 7.69 -2.11
CA ILE A 31 10.44 9.10 -1.80
C ILE A 31 9.16 9.30 -0.99
N LYS A 32 8.99 10.51 -0.45
CA LYS A 32 7.74 10.89 0.20
C LYS A 32 6.57 10.66 -0.75
N GLU A 33 5.45 10.23 -0.18
CA GLU A 33 4.19 9.91 -0.86
C GLU A 33 4.18 8.60 -1.67
N ASP A 34 5.26 7.83 -1.65
CA ASP A 34 5.22 6.44 -2.12
C ASP A 34 4.45 5.56 -1.13
N LEU A 35 3.64 4.65 -1.64
CA LEU A 35 3.08 3.55 -0.85
C LEU A 35 4.07 2.39 -0.87
N VAL A 36 4.40 1.83 0.30
CA VAL A 36 5.35 0.72 0.42
C VAL A 36 4.80 -0.41 1.29
N LEU A 37 5.25 -1.64 1.01
CA LEU A 37 5.08 -2.82 1.85
C LEU A 37 6.33 -3.02 2.73
N PHE A 38 6.13 -3.44 3.97
CA PHE A 38 7.20 -3.77 4.91
C PHE A 38 7.26 -5.27 5.22
N VAL A 39 8.47 -5.76 5.47
CA VAL A 39 8.71 -7.15 5.90
C VAL A 39 7.88 -7.43 7.15
N PRO A 40 7.03 -8.48 7.15
CA PRO A 40 6.31 -8.88 8.36
C PRO A 40 7.29 -9.29 9.47
N GLU A 41 6.96 -8.94 10.71
CA GLU A 41 7.74 -9.36 11.88
C GLU A 41 7.66 -10.89 12.09
N GLU A 42 6.51 -11.49 11.77
CA GLU A 42 6.27 -12.94 11.88
C GLU A 42 5.89 -13.56 10.53
N GLN A 43 6.29 -14.82 10.31
CA GLN A 43 6.10 -15.52 9.03
C GLN A 43 4.63 -15.67 8.59
N ASN A 44 3.70 -15.67 9.54
CA ASN A 44 2.27 -15.84 9.27
C ASN A 44 1.52 -14.50 9.14
N GLN A 45 2.22 -13.37 9.33
CA GLN A 45 1.62 -12.05 9.19
C GLN A 45 1.69 -11.57 7.74
N LYS A 46 0.66 -10.85 7.32
CA LYS A 46 0.69 -10.17 6.02
C LYS A 46 1.62 -8.94 6.12
N PRO A 47 2.31 -8.56 5.04
CA PRO A 47 3.12 -7.34 5.01
C PRO A 47 2.29 -6.11 5.38
N LYS A 48 2.84 -5.31 6.30
CA LYS A 48 2.30 -4.00 6.68
C LYS A 48 2.47 -3.02 5.52
N MET A 49 1.63 -1.99 5.45
CA MET A 49 1.61 -1.01 4.36
C MET A 49 1.55 0.41 4.90
N ALA A 50 2.34 1.32 4.35
CA ALA A 50 2.23 2.74 4.66
C ALA A 50 2.54 3.63 3.46
N ILE A 51 1.94 4.82 3.43
CA ILE A 51 2.39 5.91 2.56
C ILE A 51 3.45 6.72 3.29
N ILE A 52 4.61 6.89 2.66
CA ILE A 52 5.78 7.55 3.26
C ILE A 52 5.46 9.03 3.47
N LYS A 53 5.62 9.51 4.71
CA LYS A 53 5.51 10.93 5.05
C LYS A 53 6.87 11.54 5.38
N ASP A 54 7.77 10.74 5.90
CA ASP A 54 9.14 11.17 6.18
C ASP A 54 10.16 10.03 6.05
N ILE A 55 11.40 10.43 5.77
CA ILE A 55 12.57 9.56 5.77
C ILE A 55 13.60 10.26 6.64
N ILE A 56 13.99 9.62 7.74
CA ILE A 56 14.77 10.24 8.81
C ILE A 56 16.07 9.46 8.95
N GLU A 57 17.20 10.17 8.90
CA GLU A 57 18.50 9.62 9.28
C GLU A 57 18.67 9.77 10.80
N THR A 58 18.97 8.67 11.47
CA THR A 58 19.23 8.63 12.91
C THR A 58 20.71 8.92 13.22
N ALA A 59 21.03 9.11 14.50
CA ALA A 59 22.41 9.40 14.93
C ALA A 59 23.42 8.28 14.61
N ASP A 60 22.95 7.02 14.52
CA ASP A 60 23.75 5.85 14.15
C ASP A 60 23.82 5.63 12.63
N ARG A 61 23.35 6.61 11.82
CA ARG A 61 23.29 6.55 10.35
C ARG A 61 22.37 5.46 9.79
N SER A 62 21.48 4.91 10.62
CA SER A 62 20.37 4.11 10.11
C SER A 62 19.26 5.02 9.57
N MET A 63 18.39 4.47 8.73
CA MET A 63 17.31 5.21 8.09
C MET A 63 15.97 4.68 8.59
N ILE A 64 15.09 5.60 9.00
CA ILE A 64 13.72 5.31 9.42
C ILE A 64 12.75 5.87 8.39
N VAL A 65 11.77 5.06 8.01
CA VAL A 65 10.62 5.46 7.20
C VAL A 65 9.44 5.68 8.12
N ALA A 66 8.93 6.89 8.16
CA ALA A 66 7.72 7.24 8.88
C ALA A 66 6.56 7.42 7.91
N GLY A 67 5.43 6.77 8.17
CA GLY A 67 4.33 6.75 7.21
C GLY A 67 2.95 6.67 7.85
N TYR A 68 1.94 6.97 7.05
CA TYR A 68 0.54 6.76 7.42
C TYR A 68 0.09 5.38 6.97
N MET A 69 -0.49 4.62 7.90
CA MET A 69 -0.74 3.19 7.76
C MET A 69 -1.97 2.87 6.90
N PHE A 70 -1.90 1.72 6.24
CA PHE A 70 -3.05 1.07 5.61
C PHE A 70 -3.39 -0.21 6.36
N TYR A 71 -4.68 -0.48 6.47
CA TYR A 71 -5.21 -1.66 7.14
C TYR A 71 -6.00 -2.48 6.14
N ARG A 72 -5.78 -3.79 6.12
CA ARG A 72 -6.70 -4.70 5.42
C ARG A 72 -8.01 -4.79 6.20
N PRO A 73 -9.15 -5.08 5.54
CA PRO A 73 -10.42 -5.17 6.24
C PRO A 73 -10.43 -6.19 7.39
N GLU A 74 -9.71 -7.30 7.25
CA GLU A 74 -9.54 -8.32 8.29
C GLU A 74 -8.67 -7.88 9.49
N GLU A 75 -7.84 -6.85 9.33
CA GLU A 75 -6.98 -6.28 10.39
C GLU A 75 -7.69 -5.15 11.16
N ALA A 76 -8.77 -4.61 10.59
CA ALA A 76 -9.49 -3.48 11.15
C ALA A 76 -10.47 -3.92 12.23
N GLU A 77 -10.17 -3.60 13.48
CA GLU A 77 -11.07 -3.85 14.60
C GLU A 77 -12.29 -2.90 14.60
N LEU A 78 -13.29 -3.14 13.75
CA LEU A 78 -14.48 -2.29 13.71
C LEU A 78 -15.41 -2.53 14.91
N ARG A 79 -16.01 -1.46 15.46
CA ARG A 79 -17.04 -1.59 16.50
C ARG A 79 -18.33 -2.14 15.91
N ASN A 80 -18.67 -3.40 16.24
CA ASN A 80 -19.97 -4.04 16.00
C ASN A 80 -20.43 -4.09 14.53
N VAL A 81 -19.51 -4.03 13.57
CA VAL A 81 -19.85 -4.06 12.13
C VAL A 81 -18.89 -5.03 11.45
N ARG A 82 -19.44 -5.99 10.69
CA ARG A 82 -18.67 -6.71 9.69
C ARG A 82 -18.58 -5.85 8.45
N PHE A 83 -17.36 -5.64 7.95
CA PHE A 83 -17.17 -4.95 6.69
C PHE A 83 -17.25 -5.95 5.54
N GLU A 84 -18.22 -5.76 4.65
CA GLU A 84 -18.25 -6.46 3.37
C GLU A 84 -17.17 -5.87 2.47
N GLN A 85 -16.33 -6.71 1.86
CA GLN A 85 -15.21 -6.28 1.02
C GLN A 85 -15.65 -6.23 -0.45
N PRO A 86 -16.22 -5.11 -0.96
CA PRO A 86 -16.77 -5.06 -2.31
C PRO A 86 -15.70 -5.33 -3.38
N HIS A 87 -14.44 -4.96 -3.10
CA HIS A 87 -13.31 -5.13 -4.03
C HIS A 87 -12.39 -6.30 -3.66
N GLY A 88 -12.88 -7.21 -2.82
CA GLY A 88 -12.15 -8.38 -2.33
C GLY A 88 -10.78 -8.00 -1.75
N THR A 89 -9.74 -8.75 -2.12
CA THR A 89 -8.38 -8.60 -1.56
C THR A 89 -7.67 -7.30 -1.94
N ARG A 90 -8.25 -6.47 -2.82
CA ARG A 90 -7.69 -5.18 -3.20
C ARG A 90 -8.13 -4.06 -2.27
N GLU A 91 -9.20 -4.26 -1.51
CA GLU A 91 -9.67 -3.26 -0.56
C GLU A 91 -8.66 -3.11 0.58
N VAL A 92 -8.29 -1.86 0.86
CA VAL A 92 -7.52 -1.47 2.06
C VAL A 92 -8.05 -0.14 2.57
N PHE A 93 -7.93 0.08 3.88
CA PHE A 93 -8.35 1.32 4.52
C PHE A 93 -7.14 2.20 4.78
N TYR A 94 -7.21 3.45 4.33
CA TYR A 94 -6.21 4.45 4.67
C TYR A 94 -6.37 4.91 6.11
N SER A 95 -5.29 5.18 6.84
CA SER A 95 -5.38 5.71 8.20
C SER A 95 -4.35 6.79 8.45
N PHE A 96 -4.75 7.85 9.15
CA PHE A 96 -3.82 8.85 9.69
C PHE A 96 -3.05 8.34 10.92
N HIS A 97 -3.11 7.04 11.22
CA HIS A 97 -2.21 6.41 12.18
C HIS A 97 -0.80 6.46 11.61
N ARG A 98 0.12 7.15 12.29
CA ARG A 98 1.52 7.25 11.91
C ARG A 98 2.31 6.17 12.65
N ASP A 99 3.16 5.48 11.92
CA ASP A 99 4.09 4.49 12.47
C ASP A 99 5.45 4.62 11.79
N GLU A 100 6.47 3.99 12.37
CA GLU A 100 7.86 4.09 11.95
C GLU A 100 8.47 2.70 11.75
N PHE A 101 9.18 2.54 10.64
CA PHE A 101 9.80 1.27 10.26
C PHE A 101 11.25 1.51 9.83
N PRO A 102 12.16 0.56 10.07
CA PRO A 102 13.50 0.60 9.47
C PRO A 102 13.39 0.64 7.95
N ALA A 103 14.14 1.51 7.28
CA ALA A 103 14.10 1.63 5.82
C ALA A 103 14.49 0.31 5.11
N GLU A 104 15.38 -0.48 5.74
CA GLU A 104 15.78 -1.81 5.26
C GLU A 104 14.63 -2.83 5.26
N SER A 105 13.55 -2.58 6.00
CA SER A 105 12.37 -3.44 6.02
C SER A 105 11.42 -3.18 4.84
N VAL A 106 11.69 -2.18 3.99
CA VAL A 106 10.88 -1.91 2.79
C VAL A 106 11.08 -3.02 1.75
N MET A 107 9.99 -3.66 1.36
CA MET A 107 9.98 -4.79 0.43
C MET A 107 9.66 -4.40 -1.01
N HIS A 108 8.68 -3.54 -1.20
CA HIS A 108 8.16 -3.18 -2.53
C HIS A 108 7.37 -1.88 -2.51
N LYS A 109 7.57 -1.04 -3.52
CA LYS A 109 6.69 0.09 -3.82
C LYS A 109 5.38 -0.40 -4.44
N CYS A 110 4.25 0.07 -3.92
CA CYS A 110 2.92 -0.30 -4.37
C CYS A 110 2.13 0.90 -4.87
N VAL A 111 0.96 0.61 -5.45
CA VAL A 111 -0.01 1.63 -5.87
C VAL A 111 -1.31 1.40 -5.12
N ALA A 112 -1.90 2.49 -4.62
CA ALA A 112 -3.27 2.53 -4.15
C ALA A 112 -4.04 3.60 -4.92
N HIS A 113 -5.28 3.27 -5.26
CA HIS A 113 -6.21 4.15 -5.96
C HIS A 113 -7.25 4.66 -4.97
N PHE A 114 -7.23 5.96 -4.71
CA PHE A 114 -8.19 6.65 -3.85
C PHE A 114 -9.42 7.04 -4.66
N ILE A 115 -10.51 6.29 -4.49
CA ILE A 115 -11.70 6.38 -5.33
C ILE A 115 -12.92 6.57 -4.44
N SER A 116 -13.70 7.62 -4.69
CA SER A 116 -14.93 7.88 -3.92
C SER A 116 -15.99 6.82 -4.23
N LEU A 117 -16.90 6.53 -3.29
CA LEU A 117 -17.90 5.45 -3.44
C LEU A 117 -18.80 5.60 -4.66
N ASN A 118 -19.02 6.83 -5.14
CA ASN A 118 -19.85 7.14 -6.30
C ASN A 118 -19.09 7.08 -7.63
N GLN A 119 -17.79 6.76 -7.63
CA GLN A 119 -16.98 6.65 -8.83
C GLN A 119 -16.80 5.18 -9.24
N GLN A 120 -16.64 4.95 -10.55
CA GLN A 120 -16.43 3.61 -11.07
C GLN A 120 -15.01 3.12 -10.75
N ILE A 121 -14.89 1.87 -10.28
CA ILE A 121 -13.59 1.24 -10.01
C ILE A 121 -12.92 0.86 -11.34
N PRO A 122 -11.63 1.18 -11.52
CA PRO A 122 -10.92 0.88 -12.76
C PRO A 122 -10.75 -0.64 -12.96
N PRO A 123 -10.73 -1.12 -14.22
CA PRO A 123 -10.53 -2.52 -14.54
C PRO A 123 -9.23 -3.07 -13.93
N ARG A 124 -9.32 -4.23 -13.26
CA ARG A 124 -8.19 -4.82 -12.53
C ARG A 124 -6.96 -5.09 -13.40
N ILE A 125 -7.17 -5.51 -14.66
CA ILE A 125 -6.08 -5.85 -15.58
C ILE A 125 -5.28 -4.60 -15.97
N GLN A 126 -5.96 -3.47 -16.14
CA GLN A 126 -5.34 -2.21 -16.58
C GLN A 126 -4.75 -1.42 -15.41
N TYR A 127 -5.39 -1.47 -14.24
CA TYR A 127 -4.97 -0.73 -13.07
C TYR A 127 -4.79 -1.69 -11.89
N LEU A 128 -3.58 -2.24 -11.80
CA LEU A 128 -3.14 -3.04 -10.67
C LEU A 128 -3.01 -2.16 -9.41
N GLY A 129 -2.99 -2.81 -8.25
CA GLY A 129 -2.86 -2.14 -6.95
C GLY A 129 -4.13 -2.14 -6.11
N PHE A 130 -4.04 -1.52 -4.96
CA PHE A 130 -5.09 -1.48 -3.95
C PHE A 130 -6.16 -0.44 -4.27
N ILE A 131 -7.35 -0.62 -3.71
CA ILE A 131 -8.47 0.31 -3.78
C ILE A 131 -8.71 0.85 -2.37
N VAL A 132 -8.85 2.17 -2.27
CA VAL A 132 -9.11 2.87 -1.02
C VAL A 132 -10.38 3.69 -1.21
N GLN A 133 -11.44 3.33 -0.50
CA GLN A 133 -12.67 4.13 -0.44
C GLN A 133 -12.98 4.63 0.97
N TRP A 134 -12.22 4.14 1.96
CA TRP A 134 -12.46 4.36 3.38
C TRP A 134 -11.20 4.81 4.11
N VAL A 135 -11.40 5.74 5.04
CA VAL A 135 -10.41 6.12 6.05
C VAL A 135 -10.77 5.46 7.38
N TYR A 136 -9.87 4.61 7.87
CA TYR A 136 -9.99 3.97 9.17
C TYR A 136 -9.43 4.86 10.29
N ASN A 137 -10.27 5.12 11.28
CA ASN A 137 -9.87 5.76 12.53
C ASN A 137 -9.60 4.69 13.58
N THR A 138 -8.32 4.39 13.83
CA THR A 138 -7.87 3.37 14.79
C THR A 138 -8.38 3.64 16.21
N ARG A 139 -8.38 4.91 16.66
CA ARG A 139 -8.85 5.29 18.01
C ARG A 139 -10.36 5.08 18.19
N LYS A 140 -11.15 5.47 17.18
CA LYS A 140 -12.62 5.34 17.22
C LYS A 140 -13.10 3.96 16.78
N ARG A 141 -12.22 3.16 16.15
CA ARG A 141 -12.55 1.85 15.58
C ARG A 141 -13.71 1.94 14.57
N ARG A 142 -13.64 2.94 13.69
CA ARG A 142 -14.69 3.31 12.70
C ARG A 142 -14.10 3.69 11.35
N LEU A 143 -14.86 3.42 10.30
CA LEU A 143 -14.58 3.86 8.93
C LEU A 143 -15.34 5.14 8.60
N PHE A 144 -14.73 5.98 7.78
CA PHE A 144 -15.31 7.19 7.22
C PHE A 144 -15.01 7.20 5.73
N GLU A 145 -15.98 7.60 4.90
CA GLU A 145 -15.76 7.76 3.47
C GLU A 145 -14.73 8.85 3.17
N LEU A 146 -13.99 8.71 2.06
CA LEU A 146 -13.04 9.75 1.63
C LEU A 146 -13.67 11.16 1.54
N THR A 147 -14.95 11.25 1.17
CA THR A 147 -15.73 12.49 1.01
C THR A 147 -16.43 12.98 2.27
N HIS A 148 -16.19 12.35 3.43
CA HIS A 148 -16.86 12.70 4.67
C HIS A 148 -16.55 14.15 5.11
N LYS A 149 -17.58 14.90 5.50
CA LYS A 149 -17.50 16.35 5.73
C LYS A 149 -16.71 16.78 6.99
N HIS A 150 -16.51 15.87 7.95
CA HIS A 150 -15.95 16.20 9.26
C HIS A 150 -14.46 15.85 9.44
N TYR A 151 -13.67 15.85 8.36
CA TYR A 151 -12.21 15.86 8.50
C TYR A 151 -11.73 17.26 8.90
N SER A 152 -10.66 17.33 9.70
CA SER A 152 -9.96 18.60 9.88
C SER A 152 -9.32 19.04 8.57
N ASP A 153 -9.11 20.35 8.39
CA ASP A 153 -8.63 20.93 7.13
C ASP A 153 -7.36 20.26 6.60
N ASN A 154 -6.39 19.96 7.47
CA ASN A 154 -5.15 19.29 7.06
C ASN A 154 -5.40 17.86 6.55
N LYS A 155 -6.26 17.10 7.22
CA LYS A 155 -6.63 15.74 6.79
C LYS A 155 -7.41 15.77 5.49
N ARG A 156 -8.28 16.76 5.34
CA ARG A 156 -9.07 16.95 4.12
C ARG A 156 -8.16 17.27 2.93
N LYS A 157 -7.24 18.22 3.07
CA LYS A 157 -6.26 18.58 2.04
C LYS A 157 -5.45 17.36 1.59
N GLU A 158 -5.01 16.53 2.52
CA GLU A 158 -4.25 15.32 2.19
C GLU A 158 -5.07 14.29 1.41
N ILE A 159 -6.30 14.01 1.84
CA ILE A 159 -7.20 13.11 1.10
C ILE A 159 -7.46 13.66 -0.31
N ASP A 160 -7.71 14.95 -0.44
CA ASP A 160 -7.97 15.58 -1.74
C ASP A 160 -6.77 15.48 -2.68
N LEU A 161 -5.54 15.66 -2.16
CA LEU A 161 -4.33 15.44 -2.94
C LEU A 161 -4.19 13.98 -3.40
N LEU A 162 -4.51 12.99 -2.55
CA LEU A 162 -4.45 11.57 -2.89
C LEU A 162 -5.49 11.19 -3.96
N ILE A 163 -6.70 11.73 -3.85
CA ILE A 163 -7.75 11.59 -4.87
C ILE A 163 -7.29 12.23 -6.19
N GLN A 164 -6.74 13.45 -6.14
CA GLN A 164 -6.26 14.15 -7.33
C GLN A 164 -5.13 13.37 -8.03
N LYS A 165 -4.14 12.88 -7.27
CA LYS A 165 -3.06 12.02 -7.80
C LYS A 165 -3.62 10.76 -8.45
N THR A 166 -4.65 10.16 -7.84
CA THR A 166 -5.32 8.98 -8.42
C THR A 166 -6.00 9.34 -9.75
N LYS A 167 -6.75 10.44 -9.80
CA LYS A 167 -7.41 10.91 -11.05
C LYS A 167 -6.41 11.11 -12.18
N SER A 168 -5.31 11.82 -11.93
CA SER A 168 -4.28 12.05 -12.96
C SER A 168 -3.66 10.75 -13.48
N ARG A 169 -3.51 9.72 -12.63
CA ARG A 169 -3.03 8.38 -13.06
C ARG A 169 -4.06 7.58 -13.85
N LEU A 170 -5.34 7.86 -13.69
CA LEU A 170 -6.42 7.21 -14.44
C LEU A 170 -6.70 7.90 -15.78
N GLU A 171 -6.33 9.17 -15.91
CA GLU A 171 -6.41 9.94 -17.17
C GLU A 171 -5.31 9.53 -18.16
N ASP A 172 -4.14 9.08 -17.68
CA ASP A 172 -3.03 8.55 -18.47
C ASP A 172 -2.73 7.08 -18.09
N PRO A 173 -3.46 6.10 -18.66
CA PRO A 173 -3.33 4.69 -18.31
C PRO A 173 -1.92 4.15 -18.58
N PRO A 174 -1.39 3.27 -17.72
CA PRO A 174 -0.16 2.56 -18.04
C PRO A 174 -0.35 1.69 -19.30
N VAL A 175 0.60 1.78 -20.22
CA VAL A 175 0.63 0.93 -21.42
C VAL A 175 0.87 -0.51 -20.99
N ILE A 176 -0.10 -1.39 -21.24
CA ILE A 176 0.08 -2.83 -21.04
C ILE A 176 0.71 -3.36 -22.33
N GLU A 177 2.01 -3.66 -22.33
CA GLU A 177 2.61 -4.43 -23.41
C GLU A 177 2.04 -5.85 -23.38
N SER A 178 1.16 -6.16 -24.32
CA SER A 178 0.67 -7.52 -24.51
C SER A 178 1.69 -8.33 -25.31
N GLU A 179 2.58 -9.06 -24.65
CA GLU A 179 3.28 -10.20 -25.29
C GLU A 179 2.30 -11.37 -25.46
N TYR A 180 1.27 -11.22 -26.30
CA TYR A 180 0.52 -12.36 -26.86
C TYR A 180 -0.05 -11.98 -28.22
N CYS A 181 0.79 -12.16 -29.24
CA CYS A 181 0.36 -12.49 -30.60
C CYS A 181 1.51 -13.20 -31.34
N ALA A 182 1.61 -14.51 -31.15
CA ALA A 182 2.14 -15.43 -32.15
C ALA A 182 1.38 -16.75 -31.99
N THR A 183 0.17 -16.73 -32.57
CA THR A 183 -0.44 -17.77 -33.40
C THR A 183 -0.06 -19.22 -33.15
N GLY A 184 -1.06 -20.03 -32.82
CA GLY A 184 -1.07 -21.42 -33.24
C GLY A 184 -1.05 -21.51 -34.76
N GLN A 185 -0.19 -22.38 -35.26
CA GLN A 185 -0.38 -23.34 -36.35
C GLN A 185 0.67 -24.43 -36.18
#